data_AF-A0A391P3J2-F1
#
_entry.id   AF-A0A391P3J2-F1
#
_cell.length_a   1.000
_cell.length_b   1.000
_cell.length_c   1.000
_cell.angle_alpha   90.00
_cell.angle_beta   90.00
_cell.angle_gamma   90.00
#
_symmetry.space_group_name_H-M   'P 1'
#
loop_
_entity.id
_entity.type
_entity.pdbx_description
1 polymer ?
#
loop_
_entity_poly.entity_id
_entity_poly.type
_entity_poly.pdbx_seq_one_letter_code
_entity_poly.pdbx_strand_id
1 'polypeptide(L)' 'MERKLSMWCKNAKIEMIRRDLKTTELAAKLDMNRSYVSSILNGRVYSAPAVKKISDYLGIADSDTTTV' A
#
# COMPACT_ATOMS: atom_id res chain seq x y z
N MET A 1 15.08 2.40 15.19
CA MET A 1 14.29 3.58 14.78
C MET A 1 12.93 3.13 14.31
N GLU A 2 11.86 3.40 15.06
CA GLU A 2 10.49 3.27 14.55
C GLU A 2 10.26 4.37 13.52
N ARG A 3 10.22 3.99 12.23
CA ARG A 3 9.77 4.91 11.18
C ARG A 3 8.26 5.02 11.30
N LYS A 4 7.76 6.23 11.55
CA LYS A 4 6.32 6.51 11.50
C LYS A 4 5.83 6.25 10.08
N LEU A 5 4.96 5.25 9.92
CA LEU A 5 4.28 4.97 8.66
C LEU A 5 3.40 6.16 8.28
N SER A 6 3.40 6.54 7.00
CA SER A 6 2.43 7.50 6.46
C SER A 6 1.01 7.00 6.66
N MET A 7 0.04 7.91 6.65
CA MET A 7 -1.38 7.56 6.75
C MET A 7 -1.80 6.70 5.56
N TRP A 8 -1.29 6.98 4.35
CA TRP A 8 -1.45 6.07 3.20
C TRP A 8 -1.02 4.62 3.51
N CYS A 9 0.19 4.42 4.05
CA CYS A 9 0.67 3.07 4.37
C CYS A 9 -0.21 2.36 5.41
N LYS A 10 -0.72 3.11 6.39
CA LYS A 10 -1.65 2.59 7.40
C LYS A 10 -2.98 2.20 6.77
N ASN A 11 -3.55 3.07 5.94
CA ASN A 11 -4.82 2.83 5.24
C ASN A 11 -4.73 1.61 4.32
N ALA A 12 -3.64 1.48 3.55
CA ALA A 12 -3.39 0.32 2.72
C ALA A 12 -3.37 -0.98 3.54
N LYS A 13 -2.69 -1.00 4.69
CA LYS A 13 -2.66 -2.18 5.57
C LYS A 13 -4.01 -2.47 6.22
N ILE A 14 -4.74 -1.44 6.66
CA ILE A 14 -6.10 -1.60 7.21
C ILE A 14 -7.02 -2.23 6.17
N GLU A 15 -6.97 -1.75 4.93
CA GLU A 15 -7.84 -2.26 3.86
C GLU A 15 -7.45 -3.68 3.43
N MET A 16 -6.15 -4.01 3.42
CA MET A 16 -5.70 -5.38 3.24
C MET A 16 -6.23 -6.32 4.32
N ILE A 17 -6.22 -5.89 5.60
CA ILE A 17 -6.77 -6.68 6.72
C ILE A 17 -8.28 -6.86 6.57
N ARG A 18 -9.02 -5.80 6.23
CA ARG A 18 -10.48 -5.86 6.00
C ARG A 18 -10.87 -6.87 4.92
N ARG A 19 -9.99 -7.10 3.93
CA ARG A 19 -10.21 -8.02 2.81
C ARG A 19 -9.55 -9.39 2.99
N ASP A 20 -8.96 -9.67 4.16
CA ASP A 20 -8.11 -10.85 4.39
C ASP A 20 -7.02 -11.03 3.30
N LEU A 21 -6.50 -9.92 2.78
CA LEU A 21 -5.58 -9.91 1.64
C LEU A 21 -4.13 -9.98 2.10
N LYS A 22 -3.40 -11.01 1.67
CA LYS A 22 -1.97 -11.15 1.92
C LYS A 22 -1.15 -10.34 0.90
N THR A 23 0.04 -9.88 1.30
CA THR A 23 0.96 -9.17 0.41
C THR A 23 1.36 -9.99 -0.83
N THR A 24 1.43 -11.31 -0.72
CA THR A 24 1.70 -12.21 -1.85
C THR A 24 0.58 -12.19 -2.88
N GLU A 25 -0.67 -12.25 -2.42
CA GLU A 25 -1.86 -12.19 -3.28
C GLU A 25 -1.95 -10.83 -3.98
N LEU A 26 -1.78 -9.73 -3.23
CA LEU A 26 -1.76 -8.38 -3.80
C LEU A 26 -0.66 -8.24 -4.87
N ALA A 27 0.53 -8.72 -4.59
CA ALA A 27 1.66 -8.67 -5.52
C ALA A 27 1.38 -9.48 -6.80
N ALA A 28 0.82 -10.68 -6.66
CA ALA A 28 0.43 -11.51 -7.80
C ALA A 28 -0.68 -10.85 -8.65
N LYS A 29 -1.68 -10.23 -8.01
CA LYS A 29 -2.77 -9.52 -8.71
C LYS A 29 -2.29 -8.28 -9.47
N LEU A 30 -1.22 -7.64 -9.01
CA LEU A 30 -0.66 -6.43 -9.60
C LEU A 30 0.50 -6.69 -10.57
N ASP A 31 0.88 -7.96 -10.77
CA ASP A 31 2.08 -8.37 -11.50
C ASP A 31 3.34 -7.67 -10.98
N MET A 32 3.51 -7.67 -9.66
CA MET A 32 4.63 -7.01 -8.97
C MET A 32 5.40 -7.98 -8.10
N ASN A 33 6.67 -7.67 -7.86
CA ASN A 33 7.47 -8.42 -6.89
C ASN A 33 6.95 -8.20 -5.47
N ARG A 34 6.70 -9.30 -4.72
CA ARG A 34 6.21 -9.25 -3.33
C ARG A 34 7.09 -8.41 -2.39
N SER A 35 8.42 -8.52 -2.52
CA SER A 35 9.34 -7.76 -1.67
C SER A 35 9.32 -6.26 -2.00
N TYR A 36 9.05 -5.91 -3.25
CA TYR A 36 8.83 -4.53 -3.67
C TYR A 36 7.52 -3.96 -3.08
N VAL A 37 6.41 -4.68 -3.22
CA VAL A 37 5.11 -4.29 -2.61
C VAL A 37 5.23 -4.16 -1.10
N SER A 38 5.88 -5.11 -0.42
CA SER A 38 6.16 -5.03 1.02
C SER A 38 6.97 -3.78 1.39
N SER A 39 7.97 -3.42 0.58
CA SER A 39 8.79 -2.24 0.84
C SER A 39 7.98 -0.95 0.71
N ILE A 40 7.03 -0.89 -0.22
CA ILE A 40 6.10 0.24 -0.38
C ILE A 40 5.13 0.34 0.79
N LEU A 41 4.44 -0.76 1.14
CA LEU A 41 3.47 -0.80 2.24
C LEU A 41 4.11 -0.47 3.61
N ASN A 42 5.43 -0.69 3.74
CA ASN A 42 6.19 -0.36 4.93
C ASN A 42 6.89 1.01 4.87
N GLY A 43 6.61 1.81 3.84
CA GLY A 43 7.20 3.15 3.66
C GLY A 43 8.72 3.15 3.48
N ARG A 44 9.32 2.04 3.05
CA ARG A 44 10.77 1.93 2.78
C ARG A 44 11.13 2.40 1.39
N VAL A 45 10.20 2.25 0.45
CA VAL A 45 10.34 2.64 -0.95
C VAL A 45 9.09 3.41 -1.35
N TYR A 46 9.26 4.51 -2.08
CA TYR A 46 8.16 5.22 -2.71
C TYR A 46 8.26 5.12 -4.23
N SER A 47 7.12 4.85 -4.87
CA SER A 47 6.99 4.81 -6.31
C SER A 47 5.57 5.20 -6.67
N ALA A 48 5.41 6.40 -7.23
CA ALA A 48 4.11 6.93 -7.64
C ALA A 48 3.28 5.93 -8.49
N PRO A 49 3.84 5.26 -9.54
CA PRO A 49 3.04 4.32 -10.32
C PRO A 49 2.62 3.08 -9.53
N ALA A 50 3.45 2.60 -8.59
CA ALA A 50 3.12 1.44 -7.78
C ALA A 50 2.11 1.78 -6.66
N VAL A 51 2.27 2.94 -6.02
CA VAL A 51 1.32 3.50 -5.05
C VAL A 51 -0.04 3.67 -5.70
N LYS A 52 -0.10 4.25 -6.91
CA LYS A 52 -1.35 4.39 -7.66
C LYS A 52 -2.00 3.04 -7.95
N LYS A 53 -1.27 2.08 -8.52
CA LYS A 53 -1.79 0.72 -8.79
C LYS A 53 -2.32 0.02 -7.53
N ILE A 54 -1.60 0.12 -6.41
CA ILE A 54 -2.04 -0.46 -5.14
C ILE A 54 -3.30 0.26 -4.62
N SER A 55 -3.33 1.59 -4.73
CA SER A 55 -4.46 2.42 -4.29
C SER A 55 -5.71 2.14 -5.10
N ASP A 56 -5.59 2.03 -6.42
CA ASP A 56 -6.67 1.68 -7.35
C ASP A 56 -7.25 0.29 -7.00
N TYR A 57 -6.39 -0.70 -6.74
CA TYR A 57 -6.82 -2.05 -6.36
C TYR A 57 -7.49 -2.09 -4.98
N LEU A 58 -6.93 -1.38 -4.01
CA LEU A 58 -7.46 -1.30 -2.66
C LEU A 58 -8.62 -0.31 -2.54
N GLY A 59 -8.94 0.49 -3.56
CA GLY A 59 -9.99 1.51 -3.49
C GLY A 59 -9.73 2.57 -2.41
N ILE A 60 -8.46 2.93 -2.18
CA ILE A 60 -8.06 3.98 -1.24
C ILE A 60 -7.49 5.19 -2.00
N ALA A 61 -7.46 6.35 -1.37
CA ALA A 61 -6.76 7.51 -1.94
C ALA A 61 -5.26 7.23 -2.06
N ASP A 62 -4.63 7.65 -3.17
CA ASP A 62 -3.18 7.54 -3.42
C ASP A 62 -2.34 8.64 -2.74
N SER A 63 -3.01 9.59 -2.07
CA SER A 63 -2.39 10.67 -1.32
C SER A 63 -2.99 10.81 0.08
N ASP A 64 -2.20 11.42 0.95
CA ASP A 64 -2.54 11.76 2.33
C ASP A 64 -3.46 13.01 2.36
N THR A 65 -4.52 13.02 1.55
CA THR A 65 -5.51 14.10 1.56
C THR A 65 -6.41 13.91 2.77
N THR A 66 -6.03 14.56 3.86
CA THR A 66 -6.98 15.00 4.90
C THR A 66 -7.93 15.97 4.22
N THR A 67 -9.04 15.47 3.67
CA THR A 67 -10.14 16.32 3.23
C THR A 67 -10.90 16.77 4.47
N VAL A 68 -10.53 17.98 4.92
CA VAL A 68 -11.13 18.90 5.93
C VAL A 68 -11.53 18.35 7.30
#